data_AF-A0A2W6MX84-F1
#
_entry.id   AF-A0A2W6MX84-F1
#
_cell.length_a   1.000
_cell.length_b   1.000
_cell.length_c   1.000
_cell.angle_alpha   90.00
_cell.angle_beta   90.00
_cell.angle_gamma   90.00
#
_symmetry.space_group_name_H-M   'P 1'
#
loop_
_entity.id
_entity.type
_entity.pdbx_description
1 polymer ?
#
loop_
_entity_poly.entity_id
_entity_poly.type
_entity_poly.pdbx_seq_one_letter_code
_entity_poly.pdbx_strand_id
1 'polypeptide(L)'
;MPLALNTIYQYTIKNNKQSFWICFNTNHNICSINKNNKEGLDPFDKSKTNTKQRQEFLHFMQENFPNTKLTNIFDIAPISYLIYPYLGSIAIDCTKGDKVYEALNKKYETKEGYPKSMDAVFWSMELEVAKKLHKERKIDFENF
;
A
#
# COMPACT_ATOMS: atom_id res chain seq x y z
N MET A 1 -22.21 2.26 -1.30
CA MET A 1 -22.00 0.98 -2.00
C MET A 1 -20.69 0.40 -1.50
N PRO A 2 -20.65 -0.80 -0.90
CA PRO A 2 -19.39 -1.41 -0.49
C PRO A 2 -18.51 -1.60 -1.74
N LEU A 3 -17.36 -0.93 -1.78
CA LEU A 3 -16.37 -1.16 -2.82
C LEU A 3 -15.71 -2.49 -2.53
N ALA A 4 -15.91 -3.48 -3.41
CA ALA A 4 -15.12 -4.71 -3.39
C ALA A 4 -13.69 -4.38 -3.89
N LEU A 5 -12.89 -3.77 -3.02
CA LEU A 5 -11.48 -3.51 -3.30
C LEU A 5 -10.68 -4.81 -3.08
N ASN A 6 -9.71 -5.06 -3.95
CA ASN A 6 -8.72 -6.10 -3.70
C ASN A 6 -7.78 -5.64 -2.59
N THR A 7 -7.30 -6.59 -1.80
CA THR A 7 -6.10 -6.37 -0.99
C THR A 7 -4.86 -6.28 -1.87
N ILE A 8 -3.77 -5.70 -1.37
CA ILE A 8 -2.52 -5.64 -2.13
C ILE A 8 -2.04 -7.02 -2.55
N TYR A 9 -2.10 -8.04 -1.70
CA TYR A 9 -1.67 -9.39 -2.08
C TYR A 9 -2.59 -10.01 -3.14
N GLN A 10 -3.91 -9.79 -3.08
CA GLN A 10 -4.84 -10.23 -4.14
C GLN A 10 -4.57 -9.51 -5.45
N TYR A 11 -4.30 -8.21 -5.40
CA TYR A 11 -3.93 -7.40 -6.55
C TYR A 11 -2.63 -7.90 -7.19
N THR A 12 -1.58 -8.15 -6.39
CA THR A 12 -0.30 -8.70 -6.84
C THR A 12 -0.46 -10.07 -7.49
N ILE A 13 -1.23 -10.98 -6.89
CA ILE A 13 -1.49 -12.31 -7.46
C ILE A 13 -2.23 -12.19 -8.80
N LYS A 14 -3.25 -11.34 -8.89
CA LYS A 14 -4.01 -11.11 -10.12
C LYS A 14 -3.13 -10.54 -11.25
N ASN A 15 -2.22 -9.65 -10.91
CA ASN A 15 -1.29 -9.05 -11.87
C ASN A 15 -0.12 -9.98 -12.23
N ASN A 16 0.12 -11.04 -11.44
CA ASN A 16 1.19 -12.01 -11.63
C ASN A 16 2.59 -11.38 -11.81
N LYS A 17 2.83 -10.26 -11.13
CA LYS A 17 4.12 -9.53 -11.10
C LYS A 17 4.26 -8.77 -9.78
N GLN A 18 5.48 -8.34 -9.46
CA GLN A 18 5.71 -7.40 -8.35
C GLN A 18 4.79 -6.19 -8.50
N SER A 19 4.16 -5.79 -7.40
CA SER A 19 3.25 -4.65 -7.38
C SER A 19 3.79 -3.54 -6.49
N PHE A 20 3.47 -2.32 -6.88
CA PHE A 20 3.85 -1.10 -6.17
C PHE A 20 2.60 -0.34 -5.77
N TRP A 21 2.60 0.23 -4.57
CA TRP A 21 1.49 1.05 -4.08
C TRP A 21 2.01 2.15 -3.18
N ILE A 22 1.15 3.14 -2.93
CA ILE A 22 1.41 4.20 -1.96
C ILE A 22 0.36 4.13 -0.85
N CYS A 23 0.81 4.27 0.40
CA CYS A 23 -0.06 4.32 1.58
C CYS A 23 0.05 5.69 2.23
N PHE A 24 -1.10 6.31 2.50
CA PHE A 24 -1.19 7.67 3.04
C PHE A 24 -1.56 7.71 4.53
N ASN A 25 -1.65 6.55 5.19
CA ASN A 25 -2.00 6.50 6.61
C ASN A 25 -0.74 6.48 7.47
N THR A 26 -0.54 7.56 8.22
CA THR A 26 0.68 7.77 8.99
C THR A 26 0.87 6.72 10.08
N ASN A 27 -0.19 6.34 10.80
CA ASN A 27 -0.11 5.31 11.83
C ASN A 27 0.22 3.95 11.22
N HIS A 28 -0.47 3.56 10.17
CA HIS A 28 -0.22 2.29 9.47
C HIS A 28 1.22 2.18 8.98
N ASN A 29 1.73 3.26 8.36
CA ASN A 29 3.10 3.33 7.87
C ASN A 29 4.11 3.21 9.03
N ILE A 30 3.89 3.93 10.14
CA ILE A 30 4.75 3.87 11.34
C ILE A 30 4.78 2.45 11.92
N CYS A 31 3.61 1.83 12.10
CA CYS A 31 3.51 0.48 12.67
C CYS A 31 4.15 -0.57 11.75
N SER A 32 3.94 -0.44 10.43
CA SER A 32 4.48 -1.37 9.43
C SER A 32 6.01 -1.31 9.35
N ILE A 33 6.60 -0.11 9.36
CA ILE A 33 8.06 0.07 9.26
C ILE A 33 8.77 -0.33 10.55
N ASN A 34 8.23 0.08 11.71
CA ASN A 34 8.87 -0.20 12.99
C ASN A 34 8.61 -1.63 13.51
N LYS A 35 7.81 -2.43 12.78
CA LYS A 35 7.41 -3.81 13.13
C LYS A 35 6.81 -3.95 14.53
N ASN A 36 6.38 -2.83 15.12
CA ASN A 36 5.79 -2.71 16.44
C ASN A 36 4.73 -1.62 16.36
N ASN A 37 3.53 -1.91 16.86
CA ASN A 37 2.64 -0.84 17.29
C ASN A 37 3.36 -0.13 18.43
N LYS A 38 3.93 1.04 18.18
CA LYS A 38 4.41 1.88 19.30
C LYS A 38 3.22 2.01 20.26
N GLU A 39 3.45 1.73 21.54
CA GLU A 39 2.41 1.68 22.57
C GLU A 39 1.46 2.87 22.43
N GLY A 40 0.21 2.60 22.03
CA GLY A 40 -0.86 3.60 21.88
C GLY A 40 -1.26 4.00 20.45
N LEU A 41 -0.57 3.55 19.38
CA LEU A 41 -1.02 3.81 18.01
C LEU A 41 -1.97 2.72 17.50
N ASP A 42 -3.15 3.13 17.04
CA ASP A 42 -4.02 2.28 16.23
C ASP A 42 -3.56 2.33 14.76
N PRO A 43 -3.00 1.24 14.18
CA PRO A 43 -2.57 1.21 12.78
C PRO A 43 -3.73 1.37 11.79
N PHE A 44 -4.96 1.17 12.24
CA PHE A 44 -6.17 1.21 11.41
C PHE A 44 -7.02 2.47 11.64
N ASP A 45 -6.50 3.47 12.36
CA ASP A 45 -7.17 4.76 12.54
C ASP A 45 -7.26 5.54 11.22
N LYS A 46 -8.45 5.51 10.61
CA LYS A 46 -8.74 6.22 9.35
C LYS A 46 -8.53 7.72 9.43
N SER A 47 -8.63 8.33 10.63
CA SER A 47 -8.45 9.77 10.79
C SER A 47 -7.00 10.20 10.52
N LYS A 48 -6.06 9.24 10.52
CA LYS A 48 -4.64 9.44 10.23
C LYS A 48 -4.29 9.28 8.75
N THR A 49 -5.27 9.09 7.88
CA THR A 49 -5.05 9.12 6.44
C THR A 49 -4.85 10.55 5.96
N ASN A 50 -3.68 10.86 5.43
CA ASN A 50 -3.33 12.19 4.93
C ASN A 50 -3.97 12.46 3.56
N THR A 51 -5.20 12.99 3.59
CA THR A 51 -5.98 13.31 2.38
C THR A 51 -5.29 14.33 1.49
N LYS A 52 -4.55 15.29 2.05
CA LYS A 52 -3.81 16.30 1.28
C LYS A 52 -2.71 15.65 0.43
N GLN A 53 -1.86 14.82 1.05
CA GLN A 53 -0.82 14.09 0.33
C GLN A 53 -1.38 13.16 -0.74
N ARG A 54 -2.54 12.54 -0.47
CA ARG A 54 -3.24 11.72 -1.46
C ARG A 54 -3.71 12.54 -2.67
N GLN A 55 -4.25 13.73 -2.45
CA GLN A 55 -4.67 14.63 -3.54
C GLN A 55 -3.45 15.13 -4.34
N GLU A 56 -2.37 15.52 -3.68
CA GLU A 56 -1.13 15.93 -4.33
C GLU A 56 -0.52 14.80 -5.17
N PHE A 57 -0.56 13.56 -4.68
CA PHE A 57 -0.17 12.38 -5.45
C PHE A 57 -1.03 12.20 -6.71
N LEU A 58 -2.35 12.28 -6.58
CA LEU A 58 -3.26 12.13 -7.72
C LEU A 58 -3.03 13.20 -8.79
N HIS A 59 -2.85 14.45 -8.37
CA HIS A 59 -2.53 15.56 -9.27
C HIS A 59 -1.19 15.33 -9.97
N PHE A 60 -0.14 14.96 -9.22
CA PHE A 60 1.17 14.62 -9.79
C PHE A 60 1.07 13.50 -10.84
N MET A 61 0.33 12.42 -10.55
CA MET A 61 0.14 11.31 -11.49
C MET A 61 -0.63 11.76 -12.74
N GLN A 62 -1.66 12.59 -12.58
CA GLN A 62 -2.43 13.10 -13.69
C GLN A 62 -1.60 14.02 -14.62
N GLU A 63 -0.75 14.88 -14.06
CA GLU A 63 0.07 15.80 -14.83
C GLU A 63 1.23 15.11 -15.55
N ASN A 64 1.90 14.18 -14.87
CA ASN A 64 3.16 13.60 -15.37
C ASN A 64 2.97 12.24 -16.06
N PHE A 65 1.95 11.48 -15.64
CA PHE A 65 1.72 10.10 -16.07
C PHE A 65 0.22 9.78 -16.27
N PRO A 66 -0.53 10.58 -17.06
CA PRO A 66 -2.00 10.50 -17.16
C PRO A 66 -2.54 9.14 -17.58
N ASN A 67 -1.74 8.35 -18.31
CA ASN A 67 -2.13 7.02 -18.79
C ASN A 67 -1.84 5.89 -17.78
N THR A 68 -1.21 6.19 -16.65
CA THR A 68 -0.90 5.18 -15.63
C THR A 68 -2.16 4.80 -14.88
N LYS A 69 -2.47 3.50 -14.86
CA LYS A 69 -3.62 2.99 -14.14
C LYS A 69 -3.38 3.05 -12.62
N LEU A 70 -4.29 3.71 -11.91
CA LEU A 70 -4.33 3.80 -10.46
C LEU A 70 -5.50 3.00 -9.92
N THR A 71 -5.26 2.13 -8.95
CA THR A 71 -6.31 1.25 -8.39
C THR A 71 -6.34 1.41 -6.86
N ASN A 72 -7.47 1.84 -6.31
CA ASN A 72 -7.66 1.82 -4.85
C ASN A 72 -7.61 0.37 -4.35
N ILE A 73 -6.85 0.12 -3.29
CA ILE A 73 -6.66 -1.21 -2.73
C ILE A 73 -6.69 -1.17 -1.20
N PHE A 74 -7.01 -2.30 -0.59
CA PHE A 74 -6.75 -2.50 0.82
C PHE A 74 -5.27 -2.80 1.04
N ASP A 75 -4.68 -2.17 2.06
CA ASP A 75 -3.29 -2.41 2.46
C ASP A 75 -3.12 -3.81 3.11
N ILE A 76 -1.89 -4.13 3.52
CA ILE A 76 -1.60 -5.32 4.31
C ILE A 76 -2.22 -5.13 5.71
N ALA A 77 -2.89 -6.16 6.22
CA ALA A 77 -3.31 -6.24 7.61
C ALA A 77 -2.82 -7.58 8.19
N PRO A 78 -2.56 -7.66 9.52
CA PRO A 78 -2.26 -8.93 10.16
C PRO A 78 -3.35 -9.95 9.87
N ILE A 79 -2.95 -11.23 9.79
CA ILE A 79 -3.81 -12.32 9.34
C ILE A 79 -5.08 -12.44 10.20
N SER A 80 -4.94 -12.22 11.51
CA SER A 80 -6.03 -12.26 12.50
C SER A 80 -7.13 -11.20 12.31
N TYR A 81 -6.92 -10.18 11.46
CA TYR A 81 -7.95 -9.19 11.16
C TYR A 81 -8.85 -9.66 10.00
N LEU A 82 -10.07 -10.08 10.36
CA LEU A 82 -11.13 -10.47 9.41
C LEU A 82 -11.64 -9.29 8.59
N ILE A 83 -11.86 -8.14 9.25
CA ILE A 83 -12.32 -6.89 8.62
C ILE A 83 -11.37 -5.79 9.06
N TYR A 84 -10.89 -5.02 8.09
CA TYR A 84 -10.03 -3.87 8.34
C TYR A 84 -10.40 -2.71 7.41
N PRO A 85 -10.14 -1.47 7.85
CA PRO A 85 -10.59 -0.29 7.13
C PRO A 85 -9.74 0.00 5.88
N TYR A 86 -10.37 0.64 4.90
CA TYR A 86 -9.64 1.23 3.78
C TYR A 86 -8.90 2.48 4.26
N LEU A 87 -7.58 2.48 4.07
CA LEU A 87 -6.65 3.51 4.57
C LEU A 87 -6.20 4.51 3.49
N GLY A 88 -6.87 4.52 2.34
CA GLY A 88 -6.57 5.46 1.25
C GLY A 88 -5.50 4.97 0.26
N SER A 89 -4.98 3.76 0.42
CA SER A 89 -3.89 3.19 -0.39
C SER A 89 -4.25 3.02 -1.87
N ILE A 90 -3.27 3.29 -2.74
CA ILE A 90 -3.43 3.24 -4.21
C ILE A 90 -2.31 2.41 -4.81
N ALA A 91 -2.66 1.32 -5.49
CA ALA A 91 -1.75 0.56 -6.33
C ALA A 91 -1.53 1.27 -7.67
N ILE A 92 -0.29 1.23 -8.15
CA ILE A 92 0.17 1.90 -9.36
C ILE A 92 0.59 0.85 -10.37
N ASP A 93 0.09 0.94 -11.61
CA ASP A 93 0.56 0.07 -12.69
C ASP A 93 1.90 0.55 -13.24
N CYS A 94 2.96 0.13 -12.57
CA CYS A 94 4.34 0.32 -12.99
C CYS A 94 5.16 -0.96 -12.79
N THR A 95 6.39 -0.94 -13.29
CA THR A 95 7.39 -1.99 -13.17
C THR A 95 8.69 -1.36 -12.65
N LYS A 96 9.45 -2.11 -11.85
CA LYS A 96 10.75 -1.67 -11.35
C LYS A 96 11.65 -1.21 -12.51
N GLY A 97 12.20 0.00 -12.40
CA GLY A 97 13.07 0.61 -13.41
C GLY A 97 12.35 1.35 -14.55
N ASP A 98 11.01 1.36 -14.59
CA ASP A 98 10.29 2.20 -15.55
C ASP A 98 10.22 3.67 -15.11
N LYS A 99 9.79 4.56 -16.02
CA LYS A 99 9.75 6.01 -15.76
C LYS A 99 8.83 6.40 -14.60
N VAL A 100 7.72 5.66 -14.40
CA VAL A 100 6.77 5.93 -13.32
C VAL A 100 7.38 5.53 -11.99
N TYR A 101 7.95 4.33 -11.92
CA TYR A 101 8.68 3.82 -10.76
C TYR A 101 9.82 4.76 -10.37
N GLU A 102 10.68 5.15 -11.31
CA GLU A 102 11.83 6.02 -11.03
C GLU A 102 11.39 7.40 -10.50
N ALA A 103 10.31 7.96 -11.06
CA ALA A 103 9.78 9.24 -10.60
C ALA A 103 9.18 9.15 -9.19
N LEU A 104 8.44 8.07 -8.90
CA LEU A 104 7.85 7.84 -7.58
C LEU A 104 8.90 7.51 -6.53
N ASN A 105 9.86 6.64 -6.85
CA ASN A 105 11.00 6.34 -5.99
C ASN A 105 11.76 7.62 -5.65
N LYS A 106 12.12 8.42 -6.66
CA LYS A 106 12.77 9.72 -6.43
C LYS A 106 11.92 10.69 -5.61
N LYS A 107 10.60 10.67 -5.75
CA LYS A 107 9.70 11.58 -5.03
C LYS A 107 9.55 11.18 -3.56
N TYR A 108 9.35 9.89 -3.27
CA TYR A 108 8.93 9.40 -1.95
C TYR A 108 10.03 8.69 -1.14
N GLU A 109 11.16 8.29 -1.75
CA GLU A 109 12.26 7.61 -1.07
C GLU A 109 13.57 8.43 -1.07
N THR A 110 14.36 8.29 -0.01
CA THR A 110 15.73 8.80 0.06
C THR A 110 16.66 7.93 -0.79
N LYS A 111 17.90 8.38 -0.99
CA LYS A 111 18.90 7.62 -1.77
C LYS A 111 19.24 6.27 -1.14
N GLU A 112 19.04 6.16 0.17
CA GLU A 112 19.27 4.97 0.98
C GLU A 112 18.04 4.03 1.02
N GLY A 113 16.95 4.37 0.34
CA GLY A 113 15.73 3.55 0.27
C GLY A 113 14.78 3.70 1.45
N TYR A 114 14.91 4.78 2.24
CA TYR A 114 13.96 5.10 3.31
C TYR A 114 12.86 6.03 2.80
N PRO A 115 11.62 5.91 3.29
CA PRO A 115 10.59 6.91 2.98
C PRO A 115 10.98 8.29 3.51
N LYS A 116 10.74 9.32 2.70
CA LYS A 116 10.98 10.72 3.09
C LYS A 116 9.95 11.24 4.10
N SER A 117 8.77 10.65 4.14
CA SER A 117 7.69 11.00 5.07
C SER A 117 6.84 9.77 5.37
N MET A 118 6.34 9.70 6.60
CA MET A 118 5.36 8.67 7.01
C MET A 118 3.94 8.96 6.49
N ASP A 119 3.68 10.18 6.01
CA ASP A 119 2.36 10.57 5.51
C ASP A 119 2.07 10.04 4.10
N ALA A 120 3.09 9.56 3.40
CA ALA A 120 3.00 9.00 2.06
C ALA A 120 4.21 8.09 1.80
N VAL A 121 4.02 6.78 2.00
CA VAL A 121 5.08 5.78 1.84
C VAL A 121 4.85 4.97 0.58
N PHE A 122 5.88 4.89 -0.26
CA PHE A 122 5.90 4.04 -1.45
C PHE A 122 6.36 2.63 -1.04
N TRP A 123 5.57 1.63 -1.41
CA TRP A 123 5.72 0.25 -0.99
C TRP A 123 5.82 -0.69 -2.19
N SER A 124 6.41 -1.87 -1.97
CA SER A 124 6.50 -2.93 -2.96
C SER A 124 6.14 -4.29 -2.37
N MET A 125 5.55 -5.16 -3.20
CA MET A 125 5.11 -6.50 -2.83
C MET A 125 5.56 -7.47 -3.90
N GLU A 126 6.46 -8.38 -3.53
CA GLU A 126 6.87 -9.49 -4.37
C GLU A 126 5.74 -10.51 -4.54
N LEU A 127 5.64 -11.12 -5.72
CA LEU A 127 4.60 -12.09 -6.04
C LEU A 127 4.61 -13.29 -5.08
N GLU A 128 5.78 -13.81 -4.75
CA GLU A 128 5.90 -14.97 -3.86
C GLU A 128 5.50 -14.64 -2.42
N VAL A 129 5.77 -13.41 -1.95
CA VAL A 129 5.30 -12.93 -0.64
C VAL A 129 3.78 -12.80 -0.64
N ALA A 130 3.19 -12.24 -1.71
CA ALA A 130 1.75 -12.15 -1.85
C ALA A 130 1.06 -13.52 -1.82
N LYS A 131 1.59 -14.51 -2.55
CA LYS A 131 1.09 -15.89 -2.54
C LYS A 131 1.15 -16.51 -1.15
N LYS A 132 2.26 -16.30 -0.42
CA LYS A 132 2.43 -16.78 0.95
C LYS A 132 1.38 -16.18 1.89
N LEU A 133 1.25 -14.85 1.91
CA LEU A 133 0.26 -14.16 2.75
C LEU A 133 -1.18 -14.59 2.44
N HIS A 134 -1.49 -14.76 1.16
CA HIS A 134 -2.81 -15.24 0.74
C HIS A 134 -3.10 -16.66 1.25
N LYS A 135 -2.13 -17.57 1.17
CA LYS A 135 -2.25 -18.94 1.68
C LYS A 135 -2.42 -18.97 3.20
N GLU A 136 -1.59 -18.22 3.93
CA GLU A 136 -1.65 -18.15 5.40
C GLU A 136 -3.01 -17.62 5.87
N ARG A 137 -3.52 -16.55 5.24
CA ARG A 137 -4.84 -16.01 5.57
C ARG A 137 -5.99 -16.98 5.25
N LYS A 138 -5.88 -17.75 4.15
CA LYS A 138 -6.86 -18.78 3.84
C LYS A 138 -6.88 -19.88 4.91
N ILE A 139 -5.71 -20.34 5.35
CA ILE A 139 -5.58 -21.36 6.41
C ILE A 139 -6.16 -20.84 7.72
N ASP A 140 -5.83 -19.61 8.11
CA ASP A 140 -6.34 -19.01 9.35
C ASP A 140 -7.88 -18.90 9.33
N PHE A 141 -8.45 -18.46 8.21
CA PHE A 141 -9.89 -18.39 8.02
C PHE A 141 -10.58 -19.76 8.05
N GLU A 142 -9.96 -20.80 7.49
CA GLU A 142 -10.48 -22.18 7.52
C GLU A 142 -10.43 -22.80 8.92
N ASN A 143 -9.58 -22.27 9.81
CA ASN A 143 -9.44 -22.73 11.19
C ASN A 143 -10.19 -21.84 12.20
N PHE A 144 -10.93 -20.84 11.74
CA PHE A 144 -11.76 -19.94 12.56
C PHE A 144 -13.16 -20.53 12.76
#